data_AF-A0A7K7GGV1-F1
#
_entry.id   AF-A0A7K7GGV1-F1
#
_cell.length_a   1.000
_cell.length_b   1.000
_cell.length_c   1.000
_cell.angle_alpha   90.00
_cell.angle_beta   90.00
_cell.angle_gamma   90.00
#
_symmetry.space_group_name_H-M   'P 1'
#
loop_
_entity.id
_entity.type
_entity.pdbx_description
1 polymer ?
#
loop_
_entity_poly.entity_id
_entity_poly.type
_entity_poly.pdbx_seq_one_letter_code
_entity_poly.pdbx_strand_id
1 'polypeptide(L)'
;LQQKKPAAKGGKKKKQVLKFTLDCTHPVEDGIMDAANFEQFLQERIKVNGKAGNLGGGVVTIERSKSKITVTSEVPFSKRYLKYLTKKYLKKNNLRDWL
;
A
#
# COMPACT_ATOMS: atom_id res chain seq x y z
N LEU A 1 -44.41 -17.06 -29.55
CA LEU A 1 -43.70 -17.88 -28.55
C LEU A 1 -42.34 -17.26 -28.26
N GLN A 2 -42.07 -16.92 -27.00
CA GLN A 2 -40.81 -16.33 -26.52
C GLN A 2 -39.61 -17.27 -26.70
N GLN A 3 -38.44 -16.70 -26.96
CA GLN A 3 -37.20 -17.12 -26.28
C GLN A 3 -36.35 -15.89 -25.93
N LYS A 4 -36.51 -15.41 -24.69
CA LYS A 4 -35.52 -14.53 -24.03
C LYS A 4 -34.44 -15.42 -23.42
N LYS A 5 -33.20 -15.30 -23.89
CA LYS A 5 -32.03 -15.89 -23.22
C LYS A 5 -31.75 -15.12 -21.93
N PRO A 6 -31.53 -15.77 -20.77
CA PRO A 6 -31.15 -15.07 -19.55
C PRO A 6 -29.71 -14.57 -19.68
N ALA A 7 -29.53 -13.26 -19.60
CA ALA A 7 -28.22 -12.66 -19.39
C ALA A 7 -27.69 -13.14 -18.03
N ALA A 8 -26.59 -13.88 -18.03
CA ALA A 8 -25.93 -14.38 -16.84
C ALA A 8 -25.52 -13.20 -15.94
N LYS A 9 -26.30 -12.97 -14.88
CA LYS A 9 -25.89 -12.19 -13.71
C LYS A 9 -24.84 -13.00 -12.95
N GLY A 10 -23.77 -12.33 -12.54
CA GLY A 10 -23.08 -12.70 -11.29
C GLY A 10 -21.74 -13.41 -11.42
N GLY A 11 -20.78 -12.80 -12.11
CA GLY A 11 -19.38 -13.01 -11.73
C GLY A 11 -19.07 -12.12 -10.53
N LYS A 12 -19.15 -12.63 -9.28
CA LYS A 12 -18.49 -11.97 -8.14
C LYS A 12 -17.02 -11.85 -8.53
N LYS A 13 -16.57 -10.65 -8.91
CA LYS A 13 -15.14 -10.37 -9.14
C LYS A 13 -14.42 -10.88 -7.91
N LYS A 14 -13.56 -11.90 -8.07
CA LYS A 14 -12.65 -12.33 -7.00
C LYS A 14 -11.97 -11.07 -6.48
N LYS A 15 -12.11 -10.79 -5.19
CA LYS A 15 -11.34 -9.71 -4.53
C LYS A 15 -9.88 -9.97 -4.86
N GLN A 16 -9.30 -9.12 -5.70
CA GLN A 16 -7.90 -9.22 -6.05
C GLN A 16 -7.12 -8.65 -4.87
N VAL A 17 -6.43 -9.54 -4.17
CA VAL A 17 -5.46 -9.16 -3.15
C VAL A 17 -4.18 -8.77 -3.88
N LEU A 18 -3.82 -7.50 -3.80
CA LEU A 18 -2.59 -6.95 -4.35
C LEU A 18 -1.54 -6.90 -3.25
N LYS A 19 -0.34 -7.39 -3.52
CA LYS A 19 0.79 -7.39 -2.58
C LYS A 19 1.93 -6.58 -3.17
N PHE A 20 2.42 -5.62 -2.40
CA PHE A 20 3.54 -4.75 -2.76
C PHE A 20 4.63 -4.88 -1.70
N THR A 21 5.85 -5.14 -2.13
CA THR A 21 7.01 -5.17 -1.25
C THR A 21 7.88 -3.94 -1.50
N LEU A 22 8.34 -3.34 -0.41
CA LEU A 22 9.31 -2.26 -0.36
C LEU A 22 10.54 -2.80 0.33
N ASP A 23 11.65 -2.80 -0.39
CA ASP A 23 12.95 -3.16 0.18
C ASP A 23 13.66 -1.89 0.64
N CYS A 24 13.90 -1.79 1.94
CA CYS A 24 14.60 -0.69 2.60
C CYS A 24 15.87 -1.20 3.29
N THR A 25 16.44 -2.34 2.87
CA THR A 25 17.68 -2.92 3.44
C THR A 25 18.83 -1.94 3.50
N HIS A 26 19.28 -1.41 2.36
CA HIS A 26 20.41 -0.47 2.30
C HIS A 26 20.25 0.76 3.23
N PRO A 27 19.17 1.56 3.15
CA PRO A 27 19.06 2.75 4.00
C PRO A 27 18.85 2.43 5.49
N VAL A 28 18.35 1.25 5.83
CA VAL A 28 18.20 0.82 7.23
C VAL A 28 19.54 0.32 7.79
N GLU A 29 20.33 -0.39 6.99
CA GLU A 29 21.68 -0.84 7.36
C GLU A 29 22.67 0.33 7.52
N ASP A 30 22.56 1.33 6.65
CA ASP A 30 23.34 2.58 6.74
C ASP A 30 22.89 3.47 7.93
N GLY A 31 21.81 3.10 8.63
CA GLY A 31 21.29 3.83 9.80
C GLY A 31 20.61 5.16 9.49
N ILE A 32 20.40 5.48 8.21
CA ILE A 32 19.82 6.75 7.75
C ILE A 32 18.29 6.75 7.73
N MET A 33 17.65 5.57 7.69
CA MET A 33 16.21 5.39 7.68
C MET A 33 15.76 4.42 8.78
N ASP A 34 14.70 4.78 9.51
CA ASP A 34 14.02 3.88 10.43
C ASP A 34 12.78 3.26 9.78
N ALA A 35 12.79 1.93 9.62
CA ALA A 35 11.67 1.18 9.08
C ALA A 35 10.41 1.24 9.96
N ALA A 36 10.54 1.39 11.29
CA ALA A 36 9.40 1.50 12.20
C ALA A 36 8.67 2.84 12.01
N ASN A 37 9.41 3.95 11.98
CA ASN A 37 8.86 5.27 11.67
C ASN A 37 8.24 5.31 10.26
N PHE A 38 8.85 4.66 9.28
CA PHE A 38 8.29 4.60 7.93
C PHE A 38 6.99 3.76 7.86
N GLU A 39 6.91 2.65 8.59
CA GLU A 39 5.68 1.86 8.77
C GLU A 39 4.54 2.72 9.35
N GLN A 40 4.79 3.44 10.44
CA GLN A 40 3.81 4.34 11.05
C GLN A 40 3.36 5.44 10.09
N PHE A 41 4.30 6.05 9.35
CA PHE A 41 3.98 7.04 8.34
C PHE A 41 3.03 6.49 7.26
N LEU A 42 3.23 5.25 6.82
CA LEU A 42 2.34 4.62 5.85
C LEU A 42 0.95 4.38 6.44
N GLN A 43 0.85 3.90 7.69
CA GLN A 43 -0.44 3.71 8.38
C GLN A 43 -1.25 5.01 8.45
N GLU A 44 -0.60 6.13 8.79
CA GLU A 44 -1.27 7.42 8.92
C GLU A 44 -1.61 8.08 7.56
N ARG A 45 -0.77 7.87 6.54
CA ARG A 45 -0.84 8.63 5.27
C ARG A 45 -1.50 7.89 4.13
N ILE A 46 -1.64 6.58 4.21
CA ILE A 46 -2.43 5.82 3.24
C ILE A 46 -3.90 6.24 3.37
N LYS A 47 -4.48 6.57 2.22
CA LYS A 47 -5.89 6.90 2.09
C LYS A 47 -6.64 5.73 1.46
N VAL A 48 -7.72 5.32 2.12
CA VAL A 48 -8.69 4.38 1.57
C VAL A 48 -9.98 5.15 1.34
N ASN A 49 -10.47 5.15 0.09
CA ASN A 49 -11.68 5.89 -0.30
C ASN A 49 -11.69 7.38 0.10
N GLY A 50 -10.53 8.04 0.02
CA GLY A 50 -10.35 9.45 0.35
C GLY A 50 -10.09 9.77 1.83
N LYS A 51 -10.24 8.80 2.75
CA LYS A 51 -9.99 8.98 4.19
C LYS A 51 -8.61 8.44 4.58
N ALA A 52 -7.81 9.25 5.27
CA ALA A 52 -6.50 8.88 5.80
C ALA A 52 -6.63 8.28 7.22
N GLY A 53 -5.65 7.49 7.66
CA GLY A 53 -5.59 6.94 9.03
C GLY A 53 -6.65 5.89 9.36
N ASN A 54 -7.54 5.57 8.43
CA ASN A 54 -8.49 4.47 8.55
C ASN A 54 -8.24 3.49 7.40
N LEU A 55 -7.42 2.46 7.66
CA LEU A 55 -7.07 1.39 6.71
C LEU A 55 -8.26 0.48 6.34
N GLY A 56 -9.50 0.96 6.54
CA GLY A 56 -10.74 0.31 6.14
C GLY A 56 -11.08 -0.93 6.95
N GLY A 57 -10.64 -1.01 8.21
CA GLY A 57 -10.89 -2.20 9.06
C GLY A 57 -10.15 -3.46 8.61
N GLY A 58 -8.93 -3.32 8.06
CA GLY A 58 -8.09 -4.44 7.62
C GLY A 58 -8.06 -4.67 6.10
N VAL A 59 -8.69 -3.78 5.32
CA VAL A 59 -8.68 -3.83 3.85
C VAL A 59 -7.30 -3.57 3.26
N VAL A 60 -6.50 -2.74 3.93
CA VAL A 60 -5.08 -2.56 3.65
C VAL A 60 -4.31 -2.97 4.89
N THR A 61 -3.42 -3.95 4.76
CA THR A 61 -2.51 -4.38 5.81
C THR A 61 -1.09 -3.99 5.47
N ILE A 62 -0.33 -3.59 6.48
CA ILE A 62 1.07 -3.22 6.37
C ILE A 62 1.81 -4.12 7.35
N GLU A 63 2.81 -4.84 6.88
CA GLU A 63 3.64 -5.74 7.67
C GLU A 63 5.10 -5.35 7.50
N ARG A 64 5.83 -5.28 8.62
CA ARG A 64 7.26 -5.03 8.64
C ARG A 64 8.04 -6.32 8.92
N SER A 65 8.97 -6.65 8.04
CA SER A 65 9.95 -7.73 8.18
C SER A 65 11.35 -7.11 8.28
N LYS A 66 11.63 -6.50 9.43
CA LYS A 66 12.88 -5.76 9.76
C LYS A 66 13.17 -4.60 8.80
N SER A 67 13.76 -4.90 7.63
CA SER A 67 14.12 -3.91 6.60
C SER A 67 13.21 -3.95 5.37
N LYS A 68 12.25 -4.86 5.33
CA LYS A 68 11.26 -4.97 4.25
C LYS A 68 9.88 -4.61 4.76
N ILE A 69 9.15 -3.80 4.00
CA ILE A 69 7.74 -3.47 4.30
C ILE A 69 6.87 -4.08 3.21
N THR A 70 5.87 -4.84 3.64
CA THR A 70 4.87 -5.45 2.77
C THR A 70 3.56 -4.73 2.95
N VAL A 71 2.98 -4.22 1.86
CA VAL A 71 1.64 -3.63 1.83
C VAL A 71 0.73 -4.55 1.04
N THR A 72 -0.29 -5.07 1.69
CA THR A 72 -1.30 -5.92 1.07
C THR A 72 -2.62 -5.17 1.04
N SER A 73 -3.33 -5.18 -0.08
CA SER A 73 -4.60 -4.47 -0.25
C SER A 73 -5.63 -5.32 -0.99
N GLU A 74 -6.85 -5.38 -0.48
CA GLU A 74 -7.98 -6.04 -1.16
C GLU A 74 -8.75 -5.12 -2.12
N VAL A 75 -8.49 -3.81 -2.03
CA VAL A 75 -9.07 -2.77 -2.88
C VAL A 75 -8.08 -2.32 -3.94
N PRO A 76 -8.55 -1.64 -5.01
CA PRO A 76 -7.67 -1.06 -6.01
C PRO A 76 -6.63 -0.13 -5.36
N PHE A 77 -5.39 -0.60 -5.32
CA PHE A 77 -4.24 0.13 -4.80
C PHE A 77 -3.13 0.10 -5.85
N SER A 78 -2.40 1.21 -5.98
CA SER A 78 -1.38 1.33 -7.01
C SER A 78 0.03 1.46 -6.43
N LYS A 79 0.99 0.79 -7.05
CA LYS A 79 2.42 0.96 -6.73
C LYS A 79 2.88 2.42 -6.90
N ARG A 80 2.24 3.17 -7.81
CA ARG A 80 2.49 4.60 -8.00
C ARG A 80 2.13 5.42 -6.76
N TYR A 81 1.05 5.09 -6.07
CA TYR A 81 0.67 5.77 -4.84
C TYR A 81 1.67 5.49 -3.71
N LEU A 82 2.14 4.25 -3.60
CA LEU A 82 3.21 3.89 -2.65
C LEU A 82 4.54 4.61 -2.97
N LYS A 83 4.89 4.76 -4.25
CA LYS A 83 6.04 5.59 -4.70
C LYS A 83 5.87 7.07 -4.35
N TYR A 84 4.66 7.59 -4.38
CA TYR A 84 4.40 8.97 -3.95
C TYR A 84 4.62 9.13 -2.44
N LEU A 85 4.09 8.20 -1.64
CA LEU A 85 4.21 8.26 -0.18
C LEU A 85 5.66 8.09 0.29
N THR A 86 6.42 7.15 -0.29
CA THR A 86 7.87 7.00 -0.04
C THR A 86 8.63 8.30 -0.35
N LYS A 87 8.44 8.90 -1.53
CA LYS A 87 9.06 10.19 -1.89
C LYS A 87 8.66 11.33 -0.95
N LYS A 88 7.46 11.28 -0.39
CA LYS A 88 6.96 12.26 0.58
C LYS A 88 7.65 12.09 1.94
N TYR A 89 7.84 10.85 2.38
CA TYR A 89 8.60 10.52 3.58
C TYR A 89 10.07 10.94 3.45
N LEU A 90 10.73 10.58 2.33
CA LEU A 90 12.12 10.96 2.07
C LEU A 90 12.33 12.47 2.10
N LYS A 91 11.39 13.26 1.54
CA LYS A 91 11.48 14.72 1.61
C LYS A 91 11.27 15.25 3.03
N LYS A 92 10.39 14.64 3.83
CA LYS A 92 10.16 15.04 5.23
C LYS A 92 11.40 14.84 6.10
N ASN A 93 12.18 13.80 5.81
CA ASN A 93 13.40 13.46 6.55
C ASN A 93 14.69 13.95 5.86
N ASN A 94 14.59 14.80 4.83
CA ASN A 94 15.73 15.32 4.07
C ASN A 94 16.64 14.26 3.41
N LEU A 95 16.13 13.06 3.16
CA LEU A 95 16.87 11.93 2.55
C LEU A 95 16.80 11.91 1.01
N ARG A 96 16.17 12.91 0.40
CA ARG A 96 15.76 12.86 -1.02
C ARG A 96 16.91 12.95 -2.02
N ASP A 97 18.01 13.58 -1.61
CA ASP A 97 19.17 13.79 -2.48
C ASP A 97 20.18 12.63 -2.35
N TRP A 98 19.98 11.77 -1.34
CA TRP A 98 20.83 10.63 -1.02
C TRP A 98 20.22 9.28 -1.47
N LEU A 99 18.90 9.23 -1.72
CA LEU A 99 18.13 8.00 -1.98
C LEU A 99 17.18 8.06 -3.20
#